data_AF-A0A1Y2PCC7-F1
#
_entry.id   AF-A0A1Y2PCC7-F1
#
_cell.length_a   1.000
_cell.length_b   1.000
_cell.length_c   1.000
_cell.angle_alpha   90.00
_cell.angle_beta   90.00
_cell.angle_gamma   90.00
#
_symmetry.space_group_name_H-M   'P 1'
#
loop_
_entity.id
_entity.type
_entity.pdbx_description
1 polymer ?
#
loop_
_entity_poly.entity_id
_entity_poly.type
_entity_poly.pdbx_seq_one_letter_code
_entity_poly.pdbx_strand_id
1 'polypeptide(L)'
;MIKKITLSVLVFFSVVTVFSQGQNYNSFTTRNFMKFNRFLTVPTFSALRENKTSISAIVRNSFVDFEDAPRLYLGTYSGKMRENVGAGIAIYQQEVGVFKDFGALVNYAHKIKMSESMDLTFGFNFLYSRRSADAVKVNASDPNDPLIANFQDIPIVNFQPAVTLSFGKFDVGVFFENLLDFNLKKNELATSFNEKTYSAHAMYTHEFTYASGIFEGADLRVLALARKPGQGDFGFGGTVIYDLPKAGWVKVGYDKQYGISAGLGVNLSENLALGFTYEKGDFAATNEVGLIYNFGEKSYRRRRPTRRTPSVNVSLPDRKPQAVEPKEYDNPEHNDLSDEIQRAQDSINTLHKKLDEVLRLLKNQPPKTSTPNNNTTVVPTPNVDDKDTSLRRRSNKPWRQKTITRSGASGGGTMYYVVADRFKSIDNVQAFMNRMKRNKNNDIDYKYVFDPSRKNYYVYIDRFVKKEDAEEKVDEFKEKNRLFESDTKDDSTINVKGGTKKQNLYALKITLGRGEGTSDSYQEPKVRKPARIAVMRKAEGLEEGYYLQTVVNSKKPLADRNVDELRNDDINADYFVNPKTGYMHIYIFKTKDRNEALKMYNSNLNGAYYDPITIVHIK
;
A
#
# COMPACT_ATOMS: atom_id res chain seq x y z
N MET A 1 -46.92 -45.93 10.98
CA MET A 1 -47.01 -44.64 10.27
C MET A 1 -45.74 -43.79 10.30
N ILE A 2 -44.92 -43.83 11.36
CA ILE A 2 -43.73 -42.95 11.48
C ILE A 2 -42.56 -43.34 10.55
N LYS A 3 -42.43 -44.61 10.13
CA LYS A 3 -41.38 -45.07 9.18
C LYS A 3 -41.67 -44.79 7.70
N LYS A 4 -42.92 -44.49 7.32
CA LYS A 4 -43.27 -44.15 5.92
C LYS A 4 -43.17 -42.64 5.63
N ILE A 5 -43.29 -41.79 6.65
CA ILE A 5 -43.14 -40.33 6.51
C ILE A 5 -41.67 -39.94 6.43
N THR A 6 -40.76 -40.67 7.09
CA THR A 6 -39.31 -40.42 7.00
C THR A 6 -38.75 -40.72 5.60
N LEU A 7 -39.31 -41.70 4.88
CA LEU A 7 -38.87 -42.04 3.52
C LEU A 7 -39.43 -41.05 2.48
N SER A 8 -40.64 -40.50 2.68
CA SER A 8 -41.19 -39.45 1.81
C SER A 8 -40.54 -38.08 2.03
N VAL A 9 -40.01 -37.80 3.22
CA VAL A 9 -39.21 -36.58 3.49
C VAL A 9 -37.77 -36.73 2.99
N LEU A 10 -37.23 -37.96 2.90
CA LEU A 10 -35.90 -38.21 2.32
C LEU A 10 -35.90 -38.18 0.77
N VAL A 11 -37.00 -38.58 0.12
CA VAL A 11 -37.08 -38.65 -1.35
C VAL A 11 -37.52 -37.32 -1.99
N PHE A 12 -38.13 -36.40 -1.23
CA PHE A 12 -38.39 -35.03 -1.71
C PHE A 12 -37.17 -34.09 -1.59
N PHE A 13 -36.05 -34.56 -1.01
CA PHE A 13 -34.80 -33.80 -0.90
C PHE A 13 -33.80 -34.10 -2.02
N SER A 14 -34.14 -34.98 -2.96
CA SER A 14 -33.38 -35.24 -4.16
C SER A 14 -34.20 -34.79 -5.36
N VAL A 15 -33.94 -33.58 -5.85
CA VAL A 15 -33.97 -33.15 -7.27
C VAL A 15 -33.93 -31.61 -7.30
N VAL A 16 -33.21 -31.08 -8.28
CA VAL A 16 -32.85 -29.67 -8.50
C VAL A 16 -31.59 -29.20 -7.75
N THR A 17 -30.46 -29.83 -8.07
CA THR A 17 -29.18 -29.11 -8.14
C THR A 17 -29.20 -28.22 -9.39
N VAL A 18 -29.74 -27.01 -9.27
CA VAL A 18 -29.34 -25.92 -10.15
C VAL A 18 -28.11 -25.31 -9.52
N PHE A 19 -26.95 -25.51 -10.16
CA PHE A 19 -25.74 -24.76 -9.87
C PHE A 19 -26.02 -23.28 -10.12
N SER A 20 -26.48 -22.56 -9.09
CA SER A 20 -26.43 -21.11 -9.09
C SER A 20 -24.99 -20.71 -8.80
N GLN A 21 -24.21 -20.51 -9.86
CA GLN A 21 -22.93 -19.81 -9.79
C GLN A 21 -23.22 -18.33 -9.49
N GLY A 22 -23.53 -18.03 -8.23
CA GLY A 22 -23.49 -16.67 -7.71
C GLY A 22 -22.08 -16.14 -7.90
N GLN A 23 -21.94 -15.11 -8.73
CA GLN A 23 -20.71 -14.36 -8.97
C GLN A 23 -20.23 -13.74 -7.65
N ASN A 24 -19.53 -14.52 -6.84
CA ASN A 24 -18.89 -14.04 -5.62
C ASN A 24 -17.59 -13.33 -6.04
N TYR A 25 -17.73 -12.05 -6.38
CA TYR A 25 -16.61 -11.14 -6.54
C TYR A 25 -15.81 -11.11 -5.23
N ASN A 26 -14.65 -11.76 -5.22
CA ASN A 26 -13.62 -11.67 -4.18
C ASN A 26 -14.09 -11.91 -2.73
N SER A 27 -14.61 -13.11 -2.43
CA SER A 27 -14.85 -13.50 -1.03
C SER A 27 -13.54 -13.88 -0.34
N PHE A 28 -12.92 -12.91 0.33
CA PHE A 28 -11.83 -13.16 1.28
C PHE A 28 -12.39 -13.86 2.54
N THR A 29 -12.56 -15.18 2.45
CA THR A 29 -13.14 -15.98 3.53
C THR A 29 -12.23 -16.08 4.77
N THR A 30 -12.78 -16.57 5.88
CA THR A 30 -12.10 -16.87 7.17
C THR A 30 -10.91 -17.81 7.08
N ARG A 31 -10.85 -18.60 6.00
CA ARG A 31 -9.96 -19.74 5.85
C ARG A 31 -8.48 -19.38 5.87
N ASN A 32 -8.10 -18.17 5.42
CA ASN A 32 -6.72 -17.92 4.99
C ASN A 32 -5.99 -16.85 5.80
N PHE A 33 -6.70 -15.86 6.34
CA PHE A 33 -6.08 -14.65 6.86
C PHE A 33 -6.04 -14.54 8.40
N MET A 34 -6.14 -15.66 9.11
CA MET A 34 -6.33 -15.63 10.57
C MET A 34 -5.07 -15.32 11.39
N LYS A 35 -3.88 -15.66 10.89
CA LYS A 35 -2.62 -15.21 11.50
C LYS A 35 -2.30 -13.77 11.08
N PHE A 36 -2.42 -13.47 9.80
CA PHE A 36 -2.13 -12.17 9.19
C PHE A 36 -3.22 -11.80 8.20
N ASN A 37 -3.49 -10.50 8.04
CA ASN A 37 -4.53 -9.95 7.14
C ASN A 37 -5.97 -10.20 7.59
N ARG A 38 -6.18 -10.40 8.88
CA ARG A 38 -7.48 -10.71 9.49
C ARG A 38 -8.60 -9.74 9.12
N PHE A 39 -8.25 -8.50 8.80
CA PHE A 39 -9.16 -7.45 8.33
C PHE A 39 -9.85 -7.79 7.00
N LEU A 40 -9.26 -8.66 6.17
CA LEU A 40 -9.87 -9.16 4.94
C LEU A 40 -11.07 -10.06 5.23
N THR A 41 -11.06 -10.75 6.37
CA THR A 41 -12.17 -11.59 6.82
C THR A 41 -13.20 -10.79 7.60
N VAL A 42 -12.75 -10.10 8.66
CA VAL A 42 -13.62 -9.28 9.52
C VAL A 42 -13.00 -7.89 9.61
N PRO A 43 -13.66 -6.83 9.12
CA PRO A 43 -13.07 -5.49 9.04
C PRO A 43 -12.55 -4.92 10.38
N THR A 44 -13.11 -5.33 11.53
CA THR A 44 -12.67 -4.86 12.86
C THR A 44 -11.35 -5.48 13.33
N PHE A 45 -10.89 -6.56 12.69
CA PHE A 45 -9.74 -7.34 13.16
C PHE A 45 -8.38 -6.67 12.93
N SER A 46 -8.29 -5.56 12.18
CA SER A 46 -7.06 -4.76 12.13
C SER A 46 -6.74 -4.05 13.44
N ALA A 47 -7.75 -3.81 14.29
CA ALA A 47 -7.58 -3.20 15.62
C ALA A 47 -7.67 -4.23 16.75
N LEU A 48 -8.51 -5.25 16.59
CA LEU A 48 -8.77 -6.26 17.62
C LEU A 48 -7.70 -7.33 17.66
N ARG A 49 -7.12 -7.55 18.85
CA ARG A 49 -6.12 -8.61 19.11
C ARG A 49 -4.96 -8.63 18.11
N GLU A 50 -4.59 -7.45 17.62
CA GLU A 50 -3.46 -7.25 16.70
C GLU A 50 -2.40 -6.44 17.44
N ASN A 51 -1.16 -6.94 17.47
CA ASN A 51 -0.03 -6.33 18.19
C ASN A 51 1.12 -5.95 17.26
N LYS A 52 1.11 -6.43 16.01
CA LYS A 52 2.21 -6.24 15.07
C LYS A 52 1.72 -5.45 13.86
N THR A 53 2.64 -4.72 13.25
CA THR A 53 2.48 -4.22 11.89
C THR A 53 3.24 -5.14 10.98
N SER A 54 2.61 -5.62 9.91
CA SER A 54 3.20 -6.57 8.98
C SER A 54 2.97 -6.17 7.54
N ILE A 55 3.94 -6.53 6.70
CA ILE A 55 3.76 -6.62 5.25
C ILE A 55 3.75 -8.11 4.90
N SER A 56 2.85 -8.52 4.01
CA SER A 56 2.83 -9.91 3.54
C SER A 56 2.59 -10.00 2.05
N ALA A 57 3.13 -11.05 1.45
CA ALA A 57 2.88 -11.47 0.09
C ALA A 57 2.37 -12.91 0.12
N ILE A 58 1.19 -13.14 -0.44
CA ILE A 58 0.52 -14.44 -0.44
C ILE A 58 0.20 -14.81 -1.89
N VAL A 59 0.50 -16.07 -2.22
CA VAL A 59 0.08 -16.70 -3.47
C VAL A 59 -0.80 -17.89 -3.12
N ARG A 60 -1.99 -17.94 -3.73
CA ARG A 60 -2.93 -19.05 -3.58
C ARG A 60 -3.24 -19.63 -4.94
N ASN A 61 -3.08 -20.94 -5.05
CA ASN A 61 -3.47 -21.73 -6.22
C ASN A 61 -4.66 -22.60 -5.80
N SER A 62 -5.84 -22.26 -6.29
CA SER A 62 -7.07 -22.99 -6.00
C SER A 62 -7.27 -24.08 -7.04
N PHE A 63 -7.82 -25.23 -6.63
CA PHE A 63 -8.08 -26.36 -7.53
C PHE A 63 -6.83 -26.86 -8.26
N VAL A 64 -5.76 -27.13 -7.50
CA VAL A 64 -4.43 -27.51 -8.03
C VAL A 64 -4.43 -28.79 -8.87
N ASP A 65 -5.51 -29.57 -8.81
CA ASP A 65 -5.73 -30.77 -9.61
C ASP A 65 -6.06 -30.45 -11.09
N PHE A 66 -6.31 -29.18 -11.44
CA PHE A 66 -6.72 -28.74 -12.79
C PHE A 66 -5.67 -27.87 -13.49
N GLU A 67 -5.61 -27.96 -14.81
CA GLU A 67 -4.89 -27.00 -15.65
C GLU A 67 -5.63 -25.64 -15.66
N ASP A 68 -4.87 -24.54 -15.79
CA ASP A 68 -5.40 -23.17 -15.70
C ASP A 68 -6.24 -22.86 -14.45
N ALA A 69 -5.88 -23.49 -13.34
CA ALA A 69 -6.57 -23.33 -12.07
C ALA A 69 -6.54 -21.88 -11.56
N PRO A 70 -7.57 -21.43 -10.81
CA PRO A 70 -7.63 -20.07 -10.29
C PRO A 70 -6.44 -19.71 -9.40
N ARG A 71 -5.85 -18.53 -9.63
CA ARG A 71 -4.70 -18.03 -8.87
C ARG A 71 -5.02 -16.69 -8.23
N LEU A 72 -4.58 -16.49 -7.00
CA LEU A 72 -4.68 -15.22 -6.29
C LEU A 72 -3.28 -14.80 -5.84
N TYR A 73 -2.90 -13.58 -6.24
CA TYR A 73 -1.71 -12.89 -5.73
C TYR A 73 -2.19 -11.75 -4.84
N LEU A 74 -1.67 -11.68 -3.62
CA LEU A 74 -2.09 -10.71 -2.63
C LEU A 74 -0.87 -10.09 -1.96
N GLY A 75 -0.79 -8.77 -1.99
CA GLY A 75 0.16 -7.97 -1.22
C GLY A 75 -0.58 -7.16 -0.19
N THR A 76 -0.18 -7.23 1.08
CA THR A 76 -0.85 -6.49 2.16
C THR A 76 0.14 -5.75 3.03
N TYR A 77 -0.34 -4.66 3.61
CA TYR A 77 0.31 -3.96 4.70
C TYR A 77 -0.75 -3.61 5.73
N SER A 78 -0.65 -4.15 6.94
CA SER A 78 -1.67 -3.92 7.96
C SER A 78 -1.13 -4.05 9.37
N GLY A 79 -1.88 -3.46 10.30
CA GLY A 79 -1.64 -3.66 11.72
C GLY A 79 -2.23 -2.55 12.58
N LYS A 80 -1.81 -2.58 13.83
CA LYS A 80 -2.24 -1.62 14.84
C LYS A 80 -1.45 -0.32 14.73
N MET A 81 -2.12 0.75 14.30
CA MET A 81 -1.51 2.07 14.08
C MET A 81 -1.48 2.94 15.34
N ARG A 82 -2.47 2.76 16.23
CA ARG A 82 -2.56 3.38 17.57
C ARG A 82 -3.19 2.39 18.54
N GLU A 83 -3.21 2.71 19.83
CA GLU A 83 -3.79 1.83 20.86
C GLU A 83 -5.26 1.42 20.57
N ASN A 84 -6.02 2.32 19.94
CA ASN A 84 -7.42 2.15 19.59
C ASN A 84 -7.69 2.20 18.07
N VAL A 85 -6.66 2.21 17.22
CA VAL A 85 -6.84 2.30 15.76
C VAL A 85 -6.02 1.24 15.04
N GLY A 86 -6.72 0.47 14.21
CA GLY A 86 -6.15 -0.45 13.23
C GLY A 86 -6.34 0.08 11.81
N ALA A 87 -5.39 -0.18 10.94
CA ALA A 87 -5.53 0.12 9.52
C ALA A 87 -4.83 -0.93 8.67
N GLY A 88 -5.31 -1.09 7.43
CA GLY A 88 -4.74 -2.03 6.48
C GLY A 88 -4.94 -1.55 5.05
N ILE A 89 -4.03 -1.98 4.18
CA ILE A 89 -4.13 -1.86 2.74
C ILE A 89 -3.83 -3.24 2.15
N ALA A 90 -4.59 -3.65 1.15
CA ALA A 90 -4.29 -4.81 0.33
C ALA A 90 -4.37 -4.46 -1.15
N ILE A 91 -3.50 -5.05 -1.93
CA ILE A 91 -3.57 -5.07 -3.40
C ILE A 91 -3.63 -6.53 -3.82
N TYR A 92 -4.47 -6.86 -4.79
CA TYR A 92 -4.57 -8.23 -5.26
C TYR A 92 -4.83 -8.30 -6.76
N GLN A 93 -4.44 -9.44 -7.31
CA GLN A 93 -4.81 -9.89 -8.63
C GLN A 93 -5.32 -11.32 -8.52
N GLN A 94 -6.56 -11.54 -8.92
CA GLN A 94 -7.15 -12.86 -9.01
C GLN A 94 -7.36 -13.22 -10.48
N GLU A 95 -6.91 -14.40 -10.87
CA GLU A 95 -7.04 -14.94 -12.21
C GLU A 95 -7.96 -16.16 -12.14
N VAL A 96 -9.04 -16.15 -12.92
CA VAL A 96 -10.01 -17.25 -13.00
C VAL A 96 -10.30 -17.52 -14.48
N GLY A 97 -9.66 -18.55 -15.03
CA GLY A 97 -9.69 -18.83 -16.46
C GLY A 97 -9.22 -17.64 -17.29
N VAL A 98 -10.12 -17.09 -18.12
CA VAL A 98 -9.84 -15.92 -18.96
C VAL A 98 -10.01 -14.58 -18.23
N PHE A 99 -10.61 -14.56 -17.04
CA PHE A 99 -10.85 -13.33 -16.30
C PHE A 99 -9.70 -12.99 -15.37
N LYS A 100 -9.39 -11.69 -15.29
CA LYS A 100 -8.43 -11.11 -14.35
C LYS A 100 -9.09 -10.00 -13.56
N ASP A 101 -9.19 -10.18 -12.25
CA ASP A 101 -9.71 -9.24 -11.28
C ASP A 101 -8.56 -8.58 -10.54
N PHE A 102 -8.28 -7.33 -10.87
CA PHE A 102 -7.30 -6.52 -10.15
C PHE A 102 -8.01 -5.59 -9.17
N GLY A 103 -7.58 -5.55 -7.92
CA GLY A 103 -8.22 -4.70 -6.93
C GLY A 103 -7.31 -4.21 -5.82
N ALA A 104 -7.81 -3.23 -5.09
CA ALA A 104 -7.20 -2.66 -3.91
C ALA A 104 -8.26 -2.52 -2.81
N LEU A 105 -7.88 -2.84 -1.58
CA LEU A 105 -8.72 -2.73 -0.40
C LEU A 105 -8.04 -1.83 0.62
N VAL A 106 -8.81 -0.93 1.22
CA VAL A 106 -8.39 -0.13 2.36
C VAL A 106 -9.27 -0.48 3.54
N ASN A 107 -8.66 -0.65 4.70
CA ASN A 107 -9.32 -0.99 5.94
C ASN A 107 -9.01 0.06 7.02
N TYR A 108 -10.03 0.35 7.82
CA TYR A 108 -9.90 1.14 9.03
C TYR A 108 -10.77 0.54 10.13
N ALA A 109 -10.23 0.42 11.34
CA ALA A 109 -10.97 0.01 12.52
C ALA A 109 -10.64 0.89 13.72
N HIS A 110 -11.67 1.24 14.49
CA HIS A 110 -11.59 2.09 15.67
C HIS A 110 -12.27 1.42 16.86
N LYS A 111 -11.53 1.30 17.96
CA LYS A 111 -11.98 0.69 19.20
C LYS A 111 -12.36 1.75 20.22
N ILE A 112 -13.58 1.67 20.73
CA ILE A 112 -14.12 2.54 21.78
C ILE A 112 -14.22 1.71 23.06
N LYS A 113 -13.56 2.16 24.12
CA LYS A 113 -13.68 1.52 25.44
C LYS A 113 -15.00 1.95 26.07
N MET A 114 -15.91 1.01 26.31
CA MET A 114 -17.20 1.29 26.96
C MET A 114 -17.08 1.20 28.49
N SER A 115 -16.38 0.17 28.98
CA SER A 115 -16.13 -0.07 30.41
C SER A 115 -14.74 -0.69 30.62
N GLU A 116 -14.40 -1.11 31.84
CA GLU A 116 -13.13 -1.82 32.08
C GLU A 116 -13.07 -3.22 31.42
N SER A 117 -14.22 -3.84 31.20
CA SER A 117 -14.34 -5.21 30.67
C SER A 117 -14.93 -5.29 29.27
N MET A 118 -15.47 -4.19 28.73
CA MET A 118 -16.15 -4.14 27.43
C MET A 118 -15.56 -3.07 26.50
N ASP A 119 -15.22 -3.50 25.28
CA ASP A 119 -14.80 -2.63 24.18
C ASP A 119 -15.78 -2.80 23.00
N LEU A 120 -16.14 -1.70 22.32
CA LEU A 120 -16.91 -1.72 21.07
C LEU A 120 -16.01 -1.27 19.93
N THR A 121 -15.87 -2.09 18.89
CA THR A 121 -15.04 -1.79 17.73
C THR A 121 -15.89 -1.60 16.49
N PHE A 122 -15.70 -0.48 15.83
CA PHE A 122 -16.25 -0.21 14.50
C PHE A 122 -15.14 -0.41 13.47
N GLY A 123 -15.46 -1.02 12.34
CA GLY A 123 -14.51 -1.21 11.26
C GLY A 123 -15.18 -1.18 9.91
N PHE A 124 -14.42 -0.86 8.88
CA PHE A 124 -14.90 -0.97 7.52
C PHE A 124 -13.79 -1.34 6.55
N ASN A 125 -14.17 -2.05 5.49
CA ASN A 125 -13.35 -2.17 4.29
C ASN A 125 -13.98 -1.36 3.17
N PHE A 126 -13.11 -0.70 2.40
CA PHE A 126 -13.45 -0.10 1.11
C PHE A 126 -12.64 -0.82 0.05
N LEU A 127 -13.32 -1.45 -0.91
CA LEU A 127 -12.73 -2.26 -1.95
C LEU A 127 -12.99 -1.61 -3.31
N TYR A 128 -11.94 -1.43 -4.09
CA TYR A 128 -12.05 -1.17 -5.52
C TYR A 128 -11.57 -2.40 -6.27
N SER A 129 -12.32 -2.85 -7.27
CA SER A 129 -11.93 -3.97 -8.13
C SER A 129 -12.28 -3.67 -9.57
N ARG A 130 -11.47 -4.16 -10.49
CA ARG A 130 -11.69 -4.07 -11.93
C ARG A 130 -11.53 -5.45 -12.52
N ARG A 131 -12.64 -5.97 -13.06
CA ARG A 131 -12.66 -7.22 -13.81
C ARG A 131 -12.37 -6.96 -15.28
N SER A 132 -11.37 -7.66 -15.80
CA SER A 132 -10.97 -7.65 -17.20
C SER A 132 -10.99 -9.07 -17.77
N ALA A 133 -11.07 -9.21 -19.09
CA ALA A 133 -10.97 -10.50 -19.78
C ALA A 133 -9.73 -10.52 -20.67
N ASP A 134 -9.02 -11.64 -20.66
CA ASP A 134 -7.86 -11.90 -21.51
C ASP A 134 -8.32 -12.59 -22.78
N ALA A 135 -8.62 -11.81 -23.82
CA ALA A 135 -9.13 -12.30 -25.10
C ALA A 135 -8.18 -13.32 -25.77
N VAL A 136 -6.87 -13.26 -25.49
CA VAL A 136 -5.89 -14.20 -26.04
C VAL A 136 -6.06 -15.62 -25.46
N LYS A 137 -6.60 -15.72 -24.25
CA LYS A 137 -6.91 -17.02 -23.62
C LYS A 137 -8.27 -17.58 -24.05
N VAL A 138 -9.04 -16.84 -24.84
CA VAL A 138 -10.37 -17.27 -25.26
C VAL A 138 -10.24 -18.10 -26.53
N ASN A 139 -10.52 -19.40 -26.42
CA ASN A 139 -10.66 -20.26 -27.58
C ASN A 139 -12.06 -20.06 -28.16
N ALA A 140 -12.22 -19.04 -29.00
CA ALA A 140 -13.49 -18.70 -29.62
C ALA A 140 -13.70 -19.52 -30.90
N SER A 141 -14.90 -20.10 -31.08
CA SER A 141 -15.28 -20.72 -32.36
C SER A 141 -15.32 -19.71 -33.49
N ASP A 142 -15.64 -18.45 -33.18
CA ASP A 142 -15.55 -17.30 -34.08
C ASP A 142 -14.48 -16.32 -33.57
N PRO A 143 -13.35 -16.18 -34.29
CA PRO A 143 -12.30 -15.22 -33.95
C PRO A 143 -12.75 -13.75 -33.89
N ASN A 144 -13.91 -13.41 -34.46
CA ASN A 144 -14.47 -12.06 -34.52
C ASN A 144 -15.70 -11.85 -33.62
N ASP A 145 -15.96 -12.73 -32.65
CA ASP A 145 -17.10 -12.57 -31.73
C ASP A 145 -17.07 -11.19 -31.04
N PRO A 146 -18.07 -10.32 -31.29
CA PRO A 146 -18.11 -8.97 -30.73
C PRO A 146 -18.16 -8.92 -29.21
N LEU A 147 -18.66 -9.96 -28.53
CA LEU A 147 -18.74 -10.04 -27.07
C LEU A 147 -17.37 -10.26 -26.44
N ILE A 148 -16.49 -10.97 -27.13
CA ILE A 148 -15.11 -11.25 -26.69
C ILE A 148 -14.20 -10.08 -27.09
N ALA A 149 -14.27 -9.65 -28.36
CA ALA A 149 -13.44 -8.58 -28.89
C ALA A 149 -13.69 -7.22 -28.22
N ASN A 150 -14.94 -6.95 -27.81
CA ASN A 150 -15.32 -5.71 -27.15
C ASN A 150 -15.57 -5.87 -25.65
N PHE A 151 -15.05 -6.93 -25.00
CA PHE A 151 -15.19 -7.05 -23.55
C PHE A 151 -14.65 -5.79 -22.88
N GLN A 152 -15.49 -5.16 -22.08
CA GLN A 152 -15.18 -3.93 -21.40
C GLN A 152 -14.98 -4.19 -19.92
N ASP A 153 -13.92 -3.60 -19.36
CA ASP A 153 -13.62 -3.69 -17.95
C ASP A 153 -14.83 -3.30 -17.07
N ILE A 154 -15.06 -4.05 -16.00
CA ILE A 154 -16.14 -3.81 -15.04
C ILE A 154 -15.53 -3.32 -13.72
N PRO A 155 -15.46 -2.00 -13.51
CA PRO A 155 -15.04 -1.41 -12.24
C PRO A 155 -16.16 -1.43 -11.20
N ILE A 156 -15.90 -2.03 -10.04
CA ILE A 156 -16.82 -2.12 -8.90
C ILE A 156 -16.15 -1.51 -7.66
N VAL A 157 -16.92 -0.69 -6.94
CA VAL A 157 -16.56 -0.18 -5.61
C VAL A 157 -17.45 -0.83 -4.58
N ASN A 158 -16.88 -1.43 -3.54
CA ASN A 158 -17.59 -2.12 -2.48
C ASN A 158 -17.26 -1.54 -1.10
N PHE A 159 -18.29 -1.38 -0.25
CA PHE A 159 -18.17 -0.96 1.14
C PHE A 159 -18.68 -2.04 2.11
N GLN A 160 -17.84 -2.40 3.08
CA GLN A 160 -18.05 -3.50 4.03
C GLN A 160 -17.94 -3.01 5.48
N PRO A 161 -19.01 -2.49 6.09
CA PRO A 161 -18.99 -2.09 7.49
C PRO A 161 -19.10 -3.29 8.43
N ALA A 162 -18.52 -3.14 9.62
CA ALA A 162 -18.51 -4.13 10.68
C ALA A 162 -18.58 -3.48 12.07
N VAL A 163 -19.24 -4.18 12.99
CA VAL A 163 -19.27 -3.83 14.41
C VAL A 163 -18.96 -5.08 15.23
N THR A 164 -18.15 -4.93 16.27
CA THR A 164 -17.75 -6.04 17.14
C THR A 164 -17.73 -5.59 18.59
N LEU A 165 -18.43 -6.34 19.44
CA LEU A 165 -18.40 -6.18 20.89
C LEU A 165 -17.40 -7.19 21.47
N SER A 166 -16.45 -6.68 22.26
CA SER A 166 -15.44 -7.47 22.92
C SER A 166 -15.68 -7.47 24.43
N PHE A 167 -15.80 -8.64 25.04
CA PHE A 167 -15.94 -8.81 26.49
C PHE A 167 -14.91 -9.81 26.99
N GLY A 168 -13.85 -9.29 27.62
CA GLY A 168 -12.69 -10.07 28.04
C GLY A 168 -12.02 -10.87 26.89
N LYS A 169 -12.19 -12.19 26.92
CA LYS A 169 -11.59 -13.13 25.95
C LYS A 169 -12.46 -13.42 24.72
N PHE A 170 -13.67 -12.88 24.68
CA PHE A 170 -14.63 -13.09 23.61
C PHE A 170 -14.81 -11.83 22.76
N ASP A 171 -14.99 -12.02 21.45
CA ASP A 171 -15.37 -10.99 20.49
C ASP A 171 -16.53 -11.50 19.66
N VAL A 172 -17.66 -10.78 19.65
CA VAL A 172 -18.86 -11.16 18.90
C VAL A 172 -19.28 -9.97 18.06
N GLY A 173 -19.55 -10.18 16.78
CA GLY A 173 -19.86 -9.08 15.89
C GLY A 173 -20.59 -9.48 14.62
N VAL A 174 -21.06 -8.45 13.93
CA VAL A 174 -21.77 -8.55 12.66
C VAL A 174 -21.13 -7.62 11.65
N PHE A 175 -21.21 -8.00 10.38
CA PHE A 175 -20.67 -7.21 9.28
C PHE A 175 -21.38 -7.52 7.97
N PHE A 176 -21.27 -6.59 7.03
CA PHE A 176 -21.75 -6.76 5.67
C PHE A 176 -20.57 -7.02 4.74
N GLU A 177 -20.72 -7.93 3.79
CA GLU A 177 -19.67 -8.21 2.80
C GLU A 177 -19.80 -7.38 1.52
N ASN A 178 -20.98 -6.80 1.29
CA ASN A 178 -21.26 -6.00 0.09
C ASN A 178 -22.39 -4.99 0.32
N LEU A 179 -22.40 -4.25 1.44
CA LEU A 179 -23.51 -3.32 1.76
C LEU A 179 -23.78 -2.32 0.63
N LEU A 180 -22.72 -1.73 0.08
CA LEU A 180 -22.76 -0.94 -1.13
C LEU A 180 -21.78 -1.57 -2.12
N ASP A 181 -22.21 -1.82 -3.34
CA ASP A 181 -21.41 -2.41 -4.41
C ASP A 181 -21.71 -1.71 -5.73
N PHE A 182 -21.14 -0.53 -5.93
CA PHE A 182 -21.46 0.31 -7.07
C PHE A 182 -20.67 -0.08 -8.31
N ASN A 183 -21.36 -0.38 -9.40
CA ASN A 183 -20.77 -0.58 -10.72
C ASN A 183 -20.55 0.78 -11.37
N LEU A 184 -19.29 1.23 -11.40
CA LEU A 184 -18.92 2.55 -11.90
C LEU A 184 -19.18 2.72 -13.40
N LYS A 185 -19.28 1.62 -14.15
CA LYS A 185 -19.54 1.67 -15.60
C LYS A 185 -21.02 1.79 -15.91
N LYS A 186 -21.86 1.04 -15.21
CA LYS A 186 -23.31 1.10 -15.38
C LYS A 186 -23.98 2.21 -14.58
N ASN A 187 -23.23 2.82 -13.65
CA ASN A 187 -23.71 3.86 -12.74
C ASN A 187 -24.88 3.39 -11.87
N GLU A 188 -24.84 2.12 -11.44
CA GLU A 188 -25.89 1.48 -10.64
C GLU A 188 -25.28 0.55 -9.58
N LEU A 189 -26.07 0.14 -8.60
CA LEU A 189 -25.67 -0.91 -7.65
C LEU A 189 -25.60 -2.26 -8.38
N ALA A 190 -24.51 -2.98 -8.19
CA ALA A 190 -24.25 -4.28 -8.80
C ALA A 190 -25.20 -5.36 -8.25
N THR A 191 -25.63 -5.23 -6.99
CA THR A 191 -26.66 -6.09 -6.40
C THR A 191 -27.74 -5.27 -5.71
N SER A 192 -28.96 -5.78 -5.71
CA SER A 192 -30.07 -5.15 -4.98
C SER A 192 -29.93 -5.36 -3.46
N PHE A 193 -30.76 -4.71 -2.64
CA PHE A 193 -30.64 -4.86 -1.18
C PHE A 193 -30.95 -6.28 -0.68
N ASN A 194 -31.83 -7.03 -1.37
CA ASN A 194 -32.17 -8.40 -0.99
C ASN A 194 -31.05 -9.42 -1.31
N GLU A 195 -30.06 -9.03 -2.12
CA GLU A 195 -28.91 -9.82 -2.54
C GLU A 195 -27.67 -9.57 -1.65
N LYS A 196 -27.78 -8.65 -0.70
CA LYS A 196 -26.69 -8.32 0.23
C LYS A 196 -26.37 -9.49 1.13
N THR A 197 -25.09 -9.63 1.45
CA THR A 197 -24.56 -10.68 2.32
C THR A 197 -24.31 -10.12 3.70
N TYR A 198 -24.98 -10.74 4.68
CA TYR A 198 -24.85 -10.43 6.09
C TYR A 198 -24.09 -11.56 6.76
N SER A 199 -23.11 -11.20 7.57
CA SER A 199 -22.23 -12.17 8.23
C SER A 199 -22.10 -11.83 9.70
N ALA A 200 -21.91 -12.86 10.51
CA ALA A 200 -21.72 -12.78 11.95
C ALA A 200 -20.52 -13.63 12.35
N HIS A 201 -19.79 -13.19 13.38
CA HIS A 201 -18.65 -13.92 13.91
C HIS A 201 -18.67 -13.98 15.43
N ALA A 202 -18.06 -15.03 15.96
CA ALA A 202 -17.73 -15.17 17.36
C ALA A 202 -16.29 -15.69 17.45
N MET A 203 -15.47 -15.01 18.25
CA MET A 203 -14.08 -15.38 18.46
C MET A 203 -13.80 -15.51 19.95
N TYR A 204 -13.08 -16.56 20.33
CA TYR A 204 -12.49 -16.72 21.64
C TYR A 204 -10.97 -16.66 21.51
N THR A 205 -10.30 -15.96 22.41
CA THR A 205 -8.83 -15.89 22.45
C THR A 205 -8.30 -16.10 23.85
N HIS A 206 -7.39 -17.05 23.98
CA HIS A 206 -6.71 -17.38 25.21
C HIS A 206 -5.21 -17.17 25.05
N GLU A 207 -4.64 -16.28 25.84
CA GLU A 207 -3.20 -16.03 25.91
C GLU A 207 -2.59 -16.81 27.07
N PHE A 208 -1.55 -17.59 26.82
CA PHE A 208 -0.85 -18.40 27.81
C PHE A 208 0.26 -17.57 28.48
N THR A 209 -0.12 -16.79 29.50
CA THR A 209 0.79 -15.84 30.16
C THR A 209 1.86 -16.49 31.06
N TYR A 210 1.63 -17.72 31.53
CA TYR A 210 2.52 -18.40 32.49
C TYR A 210 3.38 -19.51 31.85
N ALA A 211 3.26 -19.71 30.54
CA ALA A 211 4.02 -20.73 29.85
C ALA A 211 5.47 -20.26 29.58
N SER A 212 6.42 -21.20 29.58
CA SER A 212 7.85 -20.93 29.38
C SER A 212 8.37 -21.61 28.11
N GLY A 213 9.63 -21.30 27.74
CA GLY A 213 10.27 -21.88 26.56
C GLY A 213 9.59 -21.45 25.26
N ILE A 214 9.24 -22.42 24.42
CA ILE A 214 8.58 -22.20 23.11
C ILE A 214 7.12 -21.72 23.24
N PHE A 215 6.51 -21.92 24.40
CA PHE A 215 5.11 -21.57 24.67
C PHE A 215 4.94 -20.17 25.29
N GLU A 216 6.04 -19.47 25.57
CA GLU A 216 6.01 -18.12 26.14
C GLU A 216 5.26 -17.17 25.21
N GLY A 217 4.16 -16.58 25.71
CA GLY A 217 3.31 -15.68 24.93
C GLY A 217 2.46 -16.38 23.88
N ALA A 218 2.31 -17.70 23.94
CA ALA A 218 1.45 -18.45 23.03
C ALA A 218 -0.01 -17.99 23.12
N ASP A 219 -0.72 -18.02 22.00
CA ASP A 219 -2.14 -17.73 21.94
C ASP A 219 -2.93 -18.80 21.19
N LEU A 220 -4.05 -19.20 21.79
CA LEU A 220 -5.06 -20.04 21.16
C LEU A 220 -6.23 -19.17 20.76
N ARG A 221 -6.58 -19.20 19.47
CA ARG A 221 -7.75 -18.48 18.93
C ARG A 221 -8.69 -19.46 18.26
N VAL A 222 -9.97 -19.32 18.58
CA VAL A 222 -11.07 -20.07 17.98
C VAL A 222 -12.02 -19.06 17.36
N LEU A 223 -12.25 -19.14 16.06
CA LEU A 223 -13.16 -18.28 15.31
C LEU A 223 -14.28 -19.13 14.72
N ALA A 224 -15.52 -18.69 14.93
CA ALA A 224 -16.70 -19.17 14.23
C ALA A 224 -17.26 -18.04 13.36
N LEU A 225 -17.70 -18.37 12.16
CA LEU A 225 -18.31 -17.45 11.21
C LEU A 225 -19.61 -18.06 10.67
N ALA A 226 -20.64 -17.24 10.62
CA ALA A 226 -21.88 -17.51 9.92
C ALA A 226 -22.07 -16.47 8.81
N ARG A 227 -22.55 -16.92 7.65
CA ARG A 227 -22.77 -16.09 6.47
C ARG A 227 -24.13 -16.43 5.86
N LYS A 228 -24.93 -15.40 5.60
CA LYS A 228 -26.16 -15.52 4.81
C LYS A 228 -26.07 -14.60 3.59
N PRO A 229 -25.74 -15.13 2.40
CA PRO A 229 -25.89 -14.40 1.15
C PRO A 229 -27.39 -14.21 0.87
N GLY A 230 -27.75 -13.10 0.22
CA GLY A 230 -29.15 -12.80 -0.08
C GLY A 230 -29.85 -13.91 -0.87
N GLN A 231 -29.29 -14.28 -2.03
CA GLN A 231 -29.78 -15.34 -2.91
C GLN A 231 -29.03 -16.69 -2.78
N GLY A 232 -28.29 -16.90 -1.68
CA GLY A 232 -27.49 -18.11 -1.47
C GLY A 232 -27.84 -18.86 -0.19
N ASP A 233 -27.32 -20.08 -0.10
CA ASP A 233 -27.45 -20.92 1.10
C ASP A 233 -26.72 -20.33 2.29
N PHE A 234 -27.23 -20.65 3.49
CA PHE A 234 -26.54 -20.35 4.72
C PHE A 234 -25.20 -21.09 4.77
N GLY A 235 -24.12 -20.33 4.92
CA GLY A 235 -22.76 -20.80 5.08
C GLY A 235 -22.29 -20.65 6.52
N PHE A 236 -21.44 -21.57 6.96
CA PHE A 236 -20.75 -21.44 8.25
C PHE A 236 -19.35 -22.04 8.15
N GLY A 237 -18.45 -21.53 8.99
CA GLY A 237 -17.09 -22.02 9.08
C GLY A 237 -16.50 -21.79 10.46
N GLY A 238 -15.53 -22.62 10.80
CA GLY A 238 -14.80 -22.57 12.06
C GLY A 238 -13.32 -22.71 11.82
N THR A 239 -12.50 -22.03 12.62
CA THR A 239 -11.04 -22.14 12.52
C THR A 239 -10.43 -22.01 13.90
N VAL A 240 -9.46 -22.89 14.18
CA VAL A 240 -8.64 -22.87 15.38
C VAL A 240 -7.20 -22.62 14.95
N ILE A 241 -6.55 -21.66 15.60
CA ILE A 241 -5.13 -21.40 15.42
C ILE A 241 -4.44 -21.40 16.78
N TYR A 242 -3.32 -22.11 16.84
CA TYR A 242 -2.40 -22.08 17.95
C TYR A 242 -1.09 -21.45 17.48
N ASP A 243 -0.75 -20.34 18.09
CA ASP A 243 0.31 -19.45 17.65
C ASP A 243 1.39 -19.40 18.72
N LEU A 244 2.61 -19.70 18.29
CA LEU A 244 3.81 -19.89 19.10
C LEU A 244 4.82 -18.82 18.68
N PRO A 245 4.93 -17.69 19.39
CA PRO A 245 5.74 -16.55 18.96
C PRO A 245 7.19 -16.89 18.61
N LYS A 246 7.78 -17.90 19.27
CA LYS A 246 9.17 -18.33 19.05
C LYS A 246 9.36 -19.40 17.97
N ALA A 247 8.29 -20.05 17.51
CA ALA A 247 8.38 -21.18 16.58
C ALA A 247 7.59 -20.96 15.28
N GLY A 248 6.36 -20.46 15.38
CA GLY A 248 5.45 -20.39 14.24
C GLY A 248 3.99 -20.55 14.65
N TRP A 249 3.17 -21.18 13.83
CA TRP A 249 1.77 -21.45 14.18
C TRP A 249 1.25 -22.71 13.50
N VAL A 250 0.21 -23.29 14.08
CA VAL A 250 -0.57 -24.37 13.48
C VAL A 250 -2.03 -23.94 13.43
N LYS A 251 -2.69 -24.21 12.31
CA LYS A 251 -4.08 -23.83 12.03
C LYS A 251 -4.84 -25.02 11.49
N VAL A 252 -6.05 -25.21 11.96
CA VAL A 252 -7.03 -26.13 11.38
C VAL A 252 -8.37 -25.45 11.26
N GLY A 253 -9.15 -25.78 10.23
CA GLY A 253 -10.44 -25.16 10.02
C GLY A 253 -11.35 -25.99 9.13
N TYR A 254 -12.63 -25.64 9.17
CA TYR A 254 -13.67 -26.23 8.35
C TYR A 254 -14.58 -25.11 7.83
N ASP A 255 -14.98 -25.18 6.57
CA ASP A 255 -15.95 -24.29 5.97
C ASP A 255 -16.94 -25.12 5.16
N LYS A 256 -18.24 -24.87 5.33
CA LYS A 256 -19.30 -25.62 4.64
C LYS A 256 -19.14 -25.61 3.10
N GLN A 257 -18.66 -24.51 2.53
CA GLN A 257 -18.55 -24.37 1.07
C GLN A 257 -17.25 -24.95 0.52
N TYR A 258 -16.21 -25.05 1.35
CA TYR A 258 -14.84 -25.28 0.90
C TYR A 258 -14.11 -26.44 1.57
N GLY A 259 -14.74 -27.09 2.55
CA GLY A 259 -14.23 -28.29 3.21
C GLY A 259 -13.23 -27.99 4.33
N ILE A 260 -12.32 -28.95 4.53
CA ILE A 260 -11.35 -28.95 5.63
C ILE A 260 -10.07 -28.24 5.18
N SER A 261 -9.49 -27.45 6.09
CA SER A 261 -8.21 -26.78 5.88
C SER A 261 -7.25 -27.06 7.03
N ALA A 262 -5.97 -27.19 6.69
CA ALA A 262 -4.88 -27.31 7.63
C ALA A 262 -3.73 -26.40 7.16
N GLY A 263 -3.10 -25.70 8.10
CA GLY A 263 -1.99 -24.82 7.79
C GLY A 263 -0.96 -24.81 8.90
N LEU A 264 0.27 -24.53 8.50
CA LEU A 264 1.40 -24.38 9.39
C LEU A 264 2.23 -23.18 8.95
N GLY A 265 2.89 -22.54 9.89
CA GLY A 265 3.87 -21.50 9.59
C GLY A 265 5.06 -21.61 10.50
N VAL A 266 6.20 -21.14 10.01
CA VAL A 266 7.48 -21.17 10.70
C VAL A 266 8.04 -19.76 10.73
N ASN A 267 8.48 -19.34 11.91
CA ASN A 267 9.21 -18.08 12.07
C ASN A 267 10.68 -18.34 11.72
N LEU A 268 11.14 -17.78 10.61
CA LEU A 268 12.53 -17.89 10.15
C LEU A 268 13.45 -16.94 10.94
N SER A 269 12.89 -15.85 11.45
CA SER A 269 13.54 -14.92 12.37
C SER A 269 12.49 -14.22 13.25
N GLU A 270 12.89 -13.28 14.11
CA GLU A 270 11.97 -12.46 14.91
C GLU A 270 10.97 -11.65 14.06
N ASN A 271 11.33 -11.37 12.81
CA ASN A 271 10.58 -10.52 11.90
C ASN A 271 10.04 -11.29 10.69
N LEU A 272 10.72 -12.34 10.23
CA LEU A 272 10.37 -13.05 9.00
C LEU A 272 9.67 -14.38 9.29
N ALA A 273 8.55 -14.64 8.63
CA ALA A 273 7.83 -15.90 8.72
C ALA A 273 7.38 -16.40 7.35
N LEU A 274 7.27 -17.71 7.22
CA LEU A 274 6.73 -18.40 6.05
C LEU A 274 5.55 -19.24 6.48
N GLY A 275 4.46 -19.19 5.72
CA GLY A 275 3.23 -19.93 5.97
C GLY A 275 2.84 -20.80 4.79
N PHE A 276 2.31 -21.98 5.08
CA PHE A 276 1.68 -22.87 4.11
C PHE A 276 0.30 -23.28 4.61
N THR A 277 -0.70 -23.25 3.73
CA THR A 277 -2.05 -23.78 4.01
C THR A 277 -2.46 -24.72 2.87
N TYR A 278 -2.99 -25.87 3.24
CA TYR A 278 -3.62 -26.84 2.37
C TYR A 278 -5.10 -26.95 2.71
N GLU A 279 -5.94 -26.90 1.69
CA GLU A 279 -7.40 -27.01 1.80
C GLU A 279 -7.89 -28.12 0.88
N LYS A 280 -8.75 -28.98 1.40
CA LYS A 280 -9.43 -30.02 0.62
C LYS A 280 -10.93 -29.82 0.71
N GLY A 281 -11.49 -29.36 -0.41
CA GLY A 281 -12.93 -29.37 -0.64
C GLY A 281 -13.38 -30.63 -1.37
N ASP A 282 -14.69 -30.73 -1.60
CA ASP A 282 -15.32 -31.85 -2.29
C ASP A 282 -14.83 -32.00 -3.74
N PHE A 283 -14.44 -30.90 -4.38
CA PHE A 283 -14.05 -30.87 -5.79
C PHE A 283 -12.54 -31.05 -6.00
N ALA A 284 -11.72 -30.17 -5.45
CA ALA A 284 -10.27 -30.23 -5.61
C ALA A 284 -9.51 -29.55 -4.47
N ALA A 285 -8.21 -29.84 -4.40
CA ALA A 285 -7.32 -29.28 -3.40
C ALA A 285 -6.90 -27.83 -3.72
N THR A 286 -6.55 -27.06 -2.70
CA THR A 286 -6.08 -25.67 -2.82
C THR A 286 -4.88 -25.45 -1.93
N ASN A 287 -3.83 -24.83 -2.47
CA ASN A 287 -2.58 -24.54 -1.78
C ASN A 287 -2.37 -23.04 -1.64
N GLU A 288 -1.85 -22.61 -0.50
CA GLU A 288 -1.48 -21.22 -0.25
C GLU A 288 -0.10 -21.14 0.38
N VAL A 289 0.74 -20.24 -0.14
CA VAL A 289 2.07 -19.94 0.39
C VAL A 289 2.11 -18.45 0.72
N GLY A 290 2.57 -18.12 1.91
CA GLY A 290 2.70 -16.74 2.38
C GLY A 290 4.09 -16.43 2.91
N LEU A 291 4.62 -15.27 2.54
CA LEU A 291 5.80 -14.66 3.13
C LEU A 291 5.37 -13.44 3.93
N ILE A 292 5.80 -13.36 5.20
CA ILE A 292 5.38 -12.30 6.12
C ILE A 292 6.60 -11.66 6.76
N TYR A 293 6.65 -10.33 6.75
CA TYR A 293 7.63 -9.54 7.46
C TYR A 293 6.95 -8.62 8.48
N ASN A 294 7.25 -8.85 9.76
CA ASN A 294 6.76 -8.09 10.90
C ASN A 294 7.75 -6.97 11.23
N PHE A 295 7.27 -5.74 11.39
CA PHE A 295 8.10 -4.59 11.77
C PHE A 295 8.34 -4.49 13.29
N GLY A 296 8.00 -5.53 14.04
CA GLY A 296 8.05 -5.55 15.51
C GLY A 296 6.74 -5.08 16.16
N GLU A 297 6.68 -5.24 17.49
CA GLU A 297 5.55 -4.77 18.29
C GLU A 297 5.67 -3.26 18.53
N LYS A 298 4.64 -2.50 18.16
CA LYS A 298 4.52 -1.13 18.65
C LYS A 298 3.97 -1.21 20.07
N SER A 299 4.80 -0.87 21.06
CA SER A 299 4.43 -0.92 22.47
C SER A 299 3.40 0.16 22.83
N TYR A 300 2.12 -0.10 22.57
CA TYR A 300 1.02 0.59 23.26
C TYR A 300 0.77 -0.18 24.55
N ARG A 301 1.44 0.24 25.63
CA ARG A 301 1.41 -0.45 26.92
C ARG A 301 -0.03 -0.55 27.45
N ARG A 302 -0.71 -1.69 27.29
CA ARG A 302 -1.42 -2.23 28.46
C ARG A 302 -0.31 -2.52 29.46
N ARG A 303 -0.37 -1.89 30.63
CA ARG A 303 0.47 -2.29 31.76
C ARG A 303 0.27 -3.79 31.94
N ARG A 304 1.22 -4.61 31.46
CA ARG A 304 1.38 -5.96 31.99
C ARG A 304 1.47 -5.76 33.51
N PRO A 305 0.69 -6.47 34.33
CA PRO A 305 0.94 -6.45 35.76
C PRO A 305 2.37 -6.97 35.96
N THR A 306 3.31 -6.04 36.08
CA THR A 306 4.66 -6.34 36.52
C THR A 306 4.50 -6.90 37.91
N ARG A 307 5.01 -8.12 38.11
CA ARG A 307 5.14 -8.76 39.41
C ARG A 307 5.64 -7.70 40.39
N ARG A 308 4.79 -7.26 41.31
CA ARG A 308 5.26 -6.62 42.54
C ARG A 308 5.91 -7.73 43.35
N THR A 309 7.14 -8.09 42.99
CA THR A 309 8.04 -8.68 43.99
C THR A 309 8.26 -7.56 45.01
N PRO A 310 7.90 -7.76 46.29
CA PRO A 310 8.31 -6.82 47.32
C PRO A 310 9.84 -6.81 47.33
N SER A 311 10.44 -5.69 46.92
CA SER A 311 11.87 -5.48 47.13
C SER A 311 12.06 -5.22 48.62
N VAL A 312 12.42 -6.27 49.36
CA VAL A 312 13.00 -6.10 50.69
C VAL A 312 14.44 -5.66 50.47
N ASN A 313 14.70 -4.36 50.60
CA ASN A 313 16.08 -3.87 50.69
C ASN A 313 16.60 -4.25 52.08
N VAL A 314 17.27 -5.38 52.19
CA VAL A 314 18.09 -5.69 53.37
C VAL A 314 19.41 -4.96 53.19
N SER A 315 19.62 -3.88 53.94
CA SER A 315 20.94 -3.27 54.09
C SER A 315 21.80 -4.21 54.94
N LEU A 316 22.65 -5.00 54.29
CA LEU A 316 23.69 -5.74 54.98
C LEU A 316 24.81 -4.76 55.37
N PRO A 317 25.30 -4.76 56.61
CA PRO A 317 26.44 -3.94 56.99
C PRO A 317 27.70 -4.41 56.26
N ASP A 318 28.48 -3.46 55.74
CA ASP A 318 29.76 -3.71 55.07
C ASP A 318 30.70 -4.51 55.97
N ARG A 319 30.88 -5.79 55.65
CA ARG A 319 31.95 -6.61 56.21
C ARG A 319 33.14 -6.57 55.26
N LYS A 320 34.26 -6.08 55.78
CA LYS A 320 35.56 -6.16 55.11
C LYS A 320 35.86 -7.64 54.76
N PRO A 321 36.39 -7.95 53.57
CA PRO A 321 36.76 -9.31 53.23
C PRO A 321 37.90 -9.78 54.13
N GLN A 322 37.66 -10.84 54.90
CA GLN A 322 38.75 -11.66 55.46
C GLN A 322 39.19 -12.65 54.39
N ALA A 323 40.48 -12.67 54.11
CA ALA A 323 41.10 -13.65 53.25
C ALA A 323 40.89 -15.05 53.85
N VAL A 324 40.27 -15.94 53.09
CA VAL A 324 40.19 -17.37 53.37
C VAL A 324 40.82 -18.07 52.17
N GLU A 325 41.83 -18.90 52.43
CA GLU A 325 42.51 -19.70 51.42
C GLU A 325 41.54 -20.63 50.69
N PRO A 326 41.70 -20.86 49.37
CA PRO A 326 40.85 -21.78 48.64
C PRO A 326 41.17 -23.20 49.07
N LYS A 327 40.20 -23.92 49.61
CA LYS A 327 40.24 -25.38 49.64
C LYS A 327 39.86 -25.89 48.24
N GLU A 328 40.84 -26.53 47.61
CA GLU A 328 40.72 -27.27 46.37
C GLU A 328 39.80 -28.47 46.59
N TYR A 329 38.64 -28.48 45.93
CA TYR A 329 37.77 -29.66 45.85
C TYR A 329 38.03 -30.33 44.50
N ASP A 330 38.69 -31.48 44.54
CA ASP A 330 38.77 -32.37 43.38
C ASP A 330 37.38 -32.97 43.13
N ASN A 331 36.78 -32.63 41.98
CA ASN A 331 35.52 -33.20 41.53
C ASN A 331 35.75 -33.96 40.20
N PRO A 332 35.89 -35.30 40.23
CA PRO A 332 36.29 -36.10 39.07
C PRO A 332 35.19 -36.33 38.00
N GLU A 333 34.02 -35.70 38.10
CA GLU A 333 32.90 -35.92 37.15
C GLU A 333 32.70 -34.81 36.09
N HIS A 334 33.62 -33.86 35.96
CA HIS A 334 33.46 -32.71 35.03
C HIS A 334 34.49 -32.63 33.89
N ASN A 335 34.90 -33.78 33.32
CA ASN A 335 35.76 -33.81 32.12
C ASN A 335 35.00 -33.97 30.79
N ASP A 336 33.69 -34.23 30.80
CA ASP A 336 32.93 -34.48 29.55
C ASP A 336 32.59 -33.20 28.75
N LEU A 337 32.64 -32.02 29.37
CA LEU A 337 32.28 -30.76 28.70
C LEU A 337 33.42 -30.22 27.81
N SER A 338 34.67 -30.54 28.16
CA SER A 338 35.87 -30.16 27.40
C SER A 338 35.94 -30.88 26.06
N ASP A 339 35.60 -32.17 26.05
CA ASP A 339 35.64 -32.98 24.84
C ASP A 339 34.53 -32.59 23.84
N GLU A 340 33.36 -32.18 24.33
CA GLU A 340 32.26 -31.74 23.48
C GLU A 340 32.53 -30.36 22.86
N ILE A 341 33.15 -29.43 23.62
CA ILE A 341 33.59 -28.14 23.10
C ILE A 341 34.74 -28.33 22.09
N GLN A 342 35.69 -29.23 22.35
CA GLN A 342 36.79 -29.51 21.43
C GLN A 342 36.27 -30.13 20.12
N ARG A 343 35.32 -31.07 20.17
CA ARG A 343 34.66 -31.63 18.98
C ARG A 343 33.87 -30.59 18.20
N ALA A 344 33.19 -29.66 18.89
CA ALA A 344 32.51 -28.55 18.24
C ALA A 344 33.50 -27.64 17.51
N GLN A 345 34.63 -27.30 18.15
CA GLN A 345 35.68 -26.48 17.54
C GLN A 345 36.34 -27.17 16.33
N ASP A 346 36.58 -28.47 16.42
CA ASP A 346 37.16 -29.27 15.33
C ASP A 346 36.19 -29.42 14.15
N SER A 347 34.88 -29.53 14.42
CA SER A 347 33.85 -29.56 13.36
C SER A 347 33.77 -28.24 12.59
N ILE A 348 33.94 -27.09 13.27
CA ILE A 348 33.98 -25.76 12.65
C ILE A 348 35.25 -25.60 11.80
N ASN A 349 36.40 -26.03 12.30
CA ASN A 349 37.67 -26.00 11.55
C ASN A 349 37.61 -26.90 10.30
N THR A 350 36.93 -28.05 10.41
CA THR A 350 36.70 -28.96 9.27
C THR A 350 35.77 -28.32 8.23
N LEU A 351 34.76 -27.56 8.66
CA LEU A 351 33.86 -26.84 7.75
C LEU A 351 34.58 -25.72 7.00
N HIS A 352 35.46 -24.96 7.68
CA HIS A 352 36.26 -23.92 7.04
C HIS A 352 37.20 -24.50 5.98
N LYS A 353 37.86 -25.63 6.25
CA LYS A 353 38.68 -26.32 5.24
C LYS A 353 37.88 -26.76 4.01
N LYS A 354 36.67 -27.29 4.21
CA LYS A 354 35.78 -27.69 3.10
C LYS A 354 35.28 -26.48 2.30
N LEU A 355 35.01 -25.36 2.96
CA LEU A 355 34.62 -24.12 2.29
C LEU A 355 35.75 -23.59 1.38
N ASP A 356 36.99 -23.61 1.89
CA ASP A 356 38.17 -23.22 1.12
C ASP A 356 38.45 -24.17 -0.05
N GLU A 357 38.22 -25.48 0.13
CA GLU A 357 38.33 -26.47 -0.93
C GLU A 357 37.28 -26.25 -2.02
N VAL A 358 36.03 -25.97 -1.66
CA VAL A 358 34.95 -25.62 -2.59
C VAL A 358 35.25 -24.31 -3.33
N LEU A 359 35.77 -23.29 -2.62
CA LEU A 359 36.21 -22.02 -3.23
C LEU A 359 37.34 -22.24 -4.23
N ARG A 360 38.26 -23.17 -3.95
CA ARG A 360 39.37 -23.53 -4.84
C ARG A 360 38.90 -24.32 -6.07
N LEU A 361 37.91 -25.19 -5.90
CA LEU A 361 37.26 -25.92 -7.00
C LEU A 361 36.43 -25.00 -7.90
N LEU A 362 35.78 -23.98 -7.34
CA LEU A 362 35.06 -22.95 -8.12
C LEU A 362 36.00 -22.02 -8.89
N LYS A 363 37.20 -21.76 -8.35
CA LYS A 363 38.22 -20.92 -9.03
C LYS A 363 38.93 -21.63 -10.18
N ASN A 364 38.96 -22.97 -10.15
CA ASN A 364 39.67 -23.80 -11.13
C ASN A 364 38.74 -24.52 -12.13
N GLN A 365 37.50 -24.04 -12.32
CA GLN A 365 36.66 -24.54 -13.42
C GLN A 365 37.15 -23.98 -14.77
N PRO A 366 37.44 -24.83 -15.78
CA PRO A 366 37.75 -24.35 -17.12
C PRO A 366 36.55 -23.61 -17.72
N PRO A 367 36.78 -22.57 -18.54
CA PRO A 367 35.70 -21.84 -19.19
C PRO A 367 34.88 -22.79 -20.06
N LYS A 368 33.55 -22.69 -19.93
CA LYS A 368 32.60 -23.47 -20.72
C LYS A 368 32.81 -23.16 -22.21
N THR A 369 33.23 -24.17 -22.97
CA THR A 369 33.22 -24.21 -24.42
C THR A 369 31.81 -23.94 -24.94
N SER A 370 31.64 -22.86 -25.69
CA SER A 370 30.46 -22.57 -26.49
C SER A 370 30.45 -23.47 -27.73
N THR A 371 29.48 -24.36 -27.81
CA THR A 371 29.15 -25.08 -29.04
C THR A 371 28.55 -24.10 -30.06
N PRO A 372 28.98 -24.10 -31.34
CA PRO A 372 28.40 -23.23 -32.36
C PRO A 372 27.03 -23.77 -32.79
N ASN A 373 25.96 -23.14 -32.31
CA ASN A 373 24.65 -23.30 -32.94
C ASN A 373 24.62 -22.45 -34.21
N ASN A 374 24.98 -23.07 -35.32
CA ASN A 374 24.57 -22.65 -36.65
C ASN A 374 23.05 -22.85 -36.75
N ASN A 375 22.29 -21.85 -36.31
CA ASN A 375 20.95 -21.59 -36.83
C ASN A 375 20.92 -20.10 -37.18
N THR A 376 21.23 -19.85 -38.43
CA THR A 376 21.00 -18.58 -39.13
C THR A 376 19.49 -18.33 -39.14
N THR A 377 18.96 -17.75 -38.07
CA THR A 377 17.75 -16.94 -38.18
C THR A 377 18.22 -15.57 -38.60
N VAL A 378 18.08 -15.30 -39.89
CA VAL A 378 18.19 -14.00 -40.51
C VAL A 378 17.47 -12.99 -39.62
N VAL A 379 18.23 -12.13 -38.93
CA VAL A 379 17.68 -10.87 -38.42
C VAL A 379 17.25 -10.11 -39.66
N PRO A 380 15.95 -9.86 -39.87
CA PRO A 380 15.56 -9.00 -40.96
C PRO A 380 16.22 -7.65 -40.66
N THR A 381 17.09 -7.21 -41.57
CA THR A 381 17.28 -5.79 -41.84
C THR A 381 15.88 -5.17 -41.79
N PRO A 382 15.63 -4.10 -41.03
CA PRO A 382 14.32 -3.47 -41.03
C PRO A 382 14.10 -2.93 -42.44
N ASN A 383 13.45 -3.75 -43.28
CA ASN A 383 12.70 -3.26 -44.40
C ASN A 383 11.67 -2.30 -43.82
N VAL A 384 11.42 -1.24 -44.57
CA VAL A 384 10.51 -0.15 -44.24
C VAL A 384 9.11 -0.74 -44.09
N ASP A 385 8.81 -1.27 -42.90
CA ASP A 385 7.50 -1.83 -42.57
C ASP A 385 6.46 -0.72 -42.72
N ASP A 386 5.38 -1.04 -43.41
CA ASP A 386 4.26 -0.13 -43.63
C ASP A 386 3.83 0.48 -42.30
N LYS A 387 4.01 1.79 -42.25
CA LYS A 387 3.75 2.59 -41.07
C LYS A 387 2.26 2.59 -40.77
N ASP A 388 1.89 2.10 -39.59
CA ASP A 388 0.51 2.16 -39.13
C ASP A 388 0.11 3.63 -38.87
N THR A 389 -0.64 4.21 -39.81
CA THR A 389 -1.15 5.58 -39.75
C THR A 389 -2.55 5.68 -39.13
N SER A 390 -3.11 4.58 -38.65
CA SER A 390 -4.47 4.55 -38.08
C SER A 390 -4.60 5.31 -36.75
N LEU A 391 -3.49 5.47 -36.02
CA LEU A 391 -3.49 6.15 -34.73
C LEU A 391 -3.55 7.67 -34.89
N ARG A 392 -4.65 8.28 -34.42
CA ARG A 392 -4.79 9.75 -34.36
C ARG A 392 -3.67 10.38 -33.53
N ARG A 393 -2.99 11.38 -34.11
CA ARG A 393 -1.98 12.20 -33.42
C ARG A 393 -2.63 13.11 -32.38
N ARG A 394 -1.91 13.39 -31.29
CA ARG A 394 -2.38 14.33 -30.28
C ARG A 394 -2.40 15.75 -30.83
N SER A 395 -3.48 16.48 -30.60
CA SER A 395 -3.56 17.90 -30.96
C SER A 395 -2.75 18.79 -30.00
N ASN A 396 -2.59 18.36 -28.75
CA ASN A 396 -1.80 19.07 -27.74
C ASN A 396 -0.36 18.51 -27.66
N LYS A 397 0.61 19.43 -27.55
CA LYS A 397 2.05 19.12 -27.49
C LYS A 397 2.60 19.46 -26.09
N PRO A 398 2.28 18.66 -25.06
CA PRO A 398 2.57 19.00 -23.67
C PRO A 398 4.08 19.20 -23.42
N TRP A 399 4.96 18.46 -24.09
CA TRP A 399 6.41 18.58 -23.93
C TRP A 399 6.99 19.94 -24.32
N ARG A 400 6.29 20.73 -25.14
CA ARG A 400 6.71 22.11 -25.49
C ARG A 400 6.37 23.12 -24.40
N GLN A 401 5.41 22.82 -23.55
CA GLN A 401 4.97 23.75 -22.51
C GLN A 401 5.94 23.73 -21.32
N LYS A 402 6.51 24.90 -21.01
CA LYS A 402 7.35 25.09 -19.82
C LYS A 402 6.55 24.98 -18.52
N THR A 403 5.23 25.15 -18.60
CA THR A 403 4.30 25.04 -17.49
C THR A 403 3.34 23.87 -17.68
N ILE A 404 2.75 23.42 -16.59
CA ILE A 404 1.63 22.49 -16.57
C ILE A 404 0.42 23.19 -15.95
N THR A 405 -0.70 23.17 -16.66
CA THR A 405 -1.99 23.61 -16.11
C THR A 405 -2.47 22.59 -15.09
N ARG A 406 -2.52 22.98 -13.81
CA ARG A 406 -3.22 22.23 -12.77
C ARG A 406 -4.65 22.72 -12.74
N SER A 407 -5.59 22.02 -13.37
CA SER A 407 -7.02 22.31 -13.24
C SER A 407 -7.54 21.79 -11.89
N GLY A 408 -8.11 22.68 -11.08
CA GLY A 408 -8.60 22.39 -9.75
C GLY A 408 -9.80 21.43 -9.72
N ALA A 409 -9.52 20.15 -9.49
CA ALA A 409 -10.38 19.28 -8.71
C ALA A 409 -9.60 18.87 -7.44
N SER A 410 -9.68 19.69 -6.39
CA SER A 410 -9.16 19.43 -5.03
C SER A 410 -7.64 19.17 -4.93
N GLY A 411 -6.84 20.21 -4.72
CA GLY A 411 -5.39 20.06 -4.48
C GLY A 411 -4.70 21.37 -4.12
N GLY A 412 -5.01 21.92 -2.95
CA GLY A 412 -4.28 23.08 -2.43
C GLY A 412 -2.85 22.69 -2.08
N GLY A 413 -1.90 22.93 -2.99
CA GLY A 413 -0.47 22.78 -2.71
C GLY A 413 0.00 23.69 -1.57
N THR A 414 1.28 23.56 -1.21
CA THR A 414 1.93 24.48 -0.27
C THR A 414 2.02 25.87 -0.89
N MET A 415 1.42 26.87 -0.24
CA MET A 415 1.46 28.28 -0.63
C MET A 415 1.93 29.16 0.54
N TYR A 416 2.43 30.36 0.23
CA TYR A 416 2.77 31.41 1.18
C TYR A 416 1.66 32.46 1.19
N TYR A 417 0.96 32.57 2.30
CA TYR A 417 -0.17 33.49 2.47
C TYR A 417 0.32 34.77 3.15
N VAL A 418 -0.11 35.93 2.65
CA VAL A 418 0.11 37.22 3.31
C VAL A 418 -1.01 37.41 4.33
N VAL A 419 -0.74 36.99 5.56
CA VAL A 419 -1.72 36.87 6.64
C VAL A 419 -1.88 38.19 7.37
N ALA A 420 -3.13 38.62 7.56
CA ALA A 420 -3.52 39.78 8.34
C ALA A 420 -3.87 39.43 9.79
N ASP A 421 -4.57 38.31 10.03
CA ASP A 421 -4.95 37.87 11.38
C ASP A 421 -5.23 36.34 11.43
N ARG A 422 -5.32 35.79 12.65
CA ARG A 422 -5.52 34.36 12.91
C ARG A 422 -6.59 34.13 13.99
N PHE A 423 -7.53 33.22 13.71
CA PHE A 423 -8.65 32.89 14.58
C PHE A 423 -8.80 31.39 14.83
N LYS A 424 -9.35 31.01 15.99
CA LYS A 424 -9.69 29.62 16.32
C LYS A 424 -11.08 29.18 15.85
N SER A 425 -12.00 30.13 15.69
CA SER A 425 -13.38 29.88 15.23
C SER A 425 -13.66 30.66 13.95
N ILE A 426 -14.43 30.05 13.05
CA ILE A 426 -14.92 30.70 11.83
C ILE A 426 -15.85 31.88 12.12
N ASP A 427 -16.56 31.88 13.25
CA ASP A 427 -17.44 33.00 13.65
C ASP A 427 -16.61 34.28 13.89
N ASN A 428 -15.42 34.12 14.47
CA ASN A 428 -14.50 35.23 14.70
C ASN A 428 -13.89 35.74 13.40
N VAL A 429 -13.67 34.85 12.42
CA VAL A 429 -13.26 35.24 11.05
C VAL A 429 -14.35 36.11 10.42
N GLN A 430 -15.60 35.66 10.46
CA GLN A 430 -16.72 36.41 9.89
C GLN A 430 -16.92 37.77 10.59
N ALA A 431 -16.81 37.82 11.91
CA ALA A 431 -16.85 39.08 12.67
C ALA A 431 -15.72 40.04 12.28
N PHE A 432 -14.49 39.54 12.09
CA PHE A 432 -13.35 40.31 11.60
C PHE A 432 -13.60 40.85 10.19
N MET A 433 -14.05 40.00 9.27
CA MET A 433 -14.36 40.35 7.89
C MET A 433 -15.45 41.42 7.80
N ASN A 434 -16.51 41.28 8.59
CA ASN A 434 -17.60 42.26 8.64
C ASN A 434 -17.13 43.61 9.22
N ARG A 435 -16.24 43.60 10.21
CA ARG A 435 -15.63 44.81 10.75
C ARG A 435 -14.75 45.50 9.72
N MET A 436 -13.96 44.75 8.95
CA MET A 436 -13.11 45.32 7.89
C MET A 436 -13.94 45.89 6.74
N LYS A 437 -15.01 45.20 6.31
CA LYS A 437 -15.92 45.69 5.26
C LYS A 437 -16.64 47.00 5.63
N ARG A 438 -16.90 47.23 6.93
CA ARG A 438 -17.54 48.48 7.40
C ARG A 438 -16.60 49.68 7.41
N ASN A 439 -15.28 49.44 7.40
CA ASN A 439 -14.30 50.49 7.40
C ASN A 439 -14.03 50.95 5.95
N LYS A 440 -14.78 51.97 5.50
CA LYS A 440 -14.80 52.46 4.10
C LYS A 440 -13.45 52.93 3.54
N ASN A 441 -12.40 53.04 4.36
CA ASN A 441 -11.07 53.51 3.95
C ASN A 441 -10.10 52.40 3.48
N ASN A 442 -10.48 51.11 3.50
CA ASN A 442 -9.58 50.02 3.10
C ASN A 442 -10.14 49.23 1.91
N ASP A 443 -9.61 49.49 0.71
CA ASP A 443 -9.82 48.70 -0.51
C ASP A 443 -8.98 47.41 -0.48
N ILE A 444 -9.16 46.59 0.56
CA ILE A 444 -8.40 45.35 0.77
C ILE A 444 -9.38 44.18 0.73
N ASP A 445 -9.20 43.30 -0.25
CA ASP A 445 -9.97 42.06 -0.40
C ASP A 445 -9.43 40.97 0.55
N TYR A 446 -10.02 40.90 1.75
CA TYR A 446 -9.68 39.85 2.71
C TYR A 446 -10.31 38.51 2.29
N LYS A 447 -9.51 37.45 2.36
CA LYS A 447 -9.91 36.04 2.16
C LYS A 447 -9.53 35.24 3.39
N TYR A 448 -10.05 34.02 3.54
CA TYR A 448 -9.67 33.15 4.65
C TYR A 448 -9.32 31.73 4.21
N VAL A 449 -8.48 31.06 4.99
CA VAL A 449 -8.04 29.68 4.78
C VAL A 449 -7.94 28.96 6.13
N PHE A 450 -8.32 27.70 6.19
CA PHE A 450 -8.13 26.85 7.37
C PHE A 450 -6.83 26.06 7.25
N ASP A 451 -5.91 26.21 8.20
CA ASP A 451 -4.69 25.40 8.28
C ASP A 451 -4.96 24.13 9.11
N PRO A 452 -5.06 22.94 8.49
CA PRO A 452 -5.34 21.70 9.21
C PRO A 452 -4.21 21.28 10.16
N SER A 453 -2.96 21.73 9.91
CA SER A 453 -1.81 21.39 10.76
C SER A 453 -1.85 22.14 12.09
N ARG A 454 -2.27 23.40 12.06
CA ARG A 454 -2.32 24.29 13.23
C ARG A 454 -3.73 24.45 13.82
N LYS A 455 -4.75 23.91 13.15
CA LYS A 455 -6.17 24.01 13.51
C LYS A 455 -6.61 25.47 13.74
N ASN A 456 -6.14 26.39 12.91
CA ASN A 456 -6.51 27.80 12.96
C ASN A 456 -7.00 28.27 11.58
N TYR A 457 -7.90 29.23 11.59
CA TYR A 457 -8.27 30.01 10.42
C TYR A 457 -7.32 31.19 10.28
N TYR A 458 -6.85 31.44 9.07
CA TYR A 458 -6.00 32.56 8.72
C TYR A 458 -6.74 33.46 7.75
N VAL A 459 -6.83 34.75 8.08
CA VAL A 459 -7.34 35.77 7.16
C VAL A 459 -6.14 36.34 6.42
N TYR A 460 -6.18 36.32 5.09
CA TYR A 460 -5.09 36.73 4.22
C TYR A 460 -5.59 37.68 3.14
N ILE A 461 -4.69 38.51 2.61
CA ILE A 461 -5.00 39.46 1.54
C ILE A 461 -4.52 38.94 0.17
N ASP A 462 -3.45 38.15 0.17
CA ASP A 462 -2.90 37.56 -1.04
C ASP A 462 -2.15 36.25 -0.75
N ARG A 463 -1.86 35.45 -1.78
CA ARG A 463 -1.13 34.18 -1.67
C ARG A 463 -0.17 33.98 -2.84
N PHE A 464 1.05 33.54 -2.54
CA PHE A 464 2.13 33.36 -3.51
C PHE A 464 2.71 31.95 -3.43
N VAL A 465 3.31 31.50 -4.54
CA VAL A 465 4.01 30.20 -4.59
C VAL A 465 5.38 30.31 -3.93
N LYS A 466 6.05 31.47 -4.10
CA LYS A 466 7.35 31.77 -3.54
C LYS A 466 7.24 32.54 -2.24
N LYS A 467 8.21 32.33 -1.36
CA LYS A 467 8.29 33.04 -0.09
C LYS A 467 8.63 34.51 -0.33
N GLU A 468 9.51 34.75 -1.29
CA GLU A 468 10.05 36.05 -1.65
C GLU A 468 8.92 36.99 -2.11
N ASP A 469 8.04 36.57 -3.02
CA ASP A 469 6.92 37.38 -3.51
C ASP A 469 5.93 37.74 -2.37
N ALA A 470 5.69 36.82 -1.43
CA ALA A 470 4.86 37.08 -0.27
C ALA A 470 5.50 38.08 0.71
N GLU A 471 6.83 38.03 0.85
CA GLU A 471 7.59 38.96 1.68
C GLU A 471 7.65 40.36 1.04
N GLU A 472 7.83 40.44 -0.28
CA GLU A 472 7.75 41.70 -1.04
C GLU A 472 6.38 42.37 -0.84
N LYS A 473 5.28 41.61 -0.92
CA LYS A 473 3.93 42.15 -0.70
C LYS A 473 3.71 42.64 0.74
N VAL A 474 4.32 41.97 1.71
CA VAL A 474 4.30 42.41 3.12
C VAL A 474 5.07 43.73 3.28
N ASP A 475 6.21 43.86 2.61
CA ASP A 475 7.05 45.05 2.70
C ASP A 475 6.44 46.24 1.95
N GLU A 476 5.84 46.05 0.78
CA GLU A 476 5.04 47.06 0.06
C GLU A 476 3.93 47.63 0.96
N PHE A 477 3.24 46.76 1.71
CA PHE A 477 2.20 47.18 2.64
C PHE A 477 2.75 47.97 3.83
N LYS A 478 3.91 47.59 4.36
CA LYS A 478 4.57 48.35 5.44
C LYS A 478 5.02 49.72 4.95
N GLU A 479 5.54 49.81 3.73
CA GLU A 479 6.04 51.04 3.13
C GLU A 479 4.88 52.01 2.82
N LYS A 480 3.79 51.51 2.24
CA LYS A 480 2.57 52.30 2.01
C LYS A 480 1.97 52.89 3.30
N ASN A 481 2.13 52.20 4.43
CA ASN A 481 1.71 52.70 5.74
C ASN A 481 2.75 53.59 6.44
N ARG A 482 4.01 53.61 5.97
CA ARG A 482 5.05 54.54 6.43
C ARG A 482 4.91 55.93 5.80
N LEU A 483 4.39 56.02 4.56
CA LEU A 483 4.15 57.28 3.86
C LEU A 483 3.04 58.18 4.45
N PHE A 484 2.36 57.76 5.52
CA PHE A 484 1.36 58.56 6.25
C PHE A 484 1.90 59.17 7.56
N GLU A 485 3.19 59.06 7.84
CA GLU A 485 3.84 59.73 8.96
C GLU A 485 4.33 61.11 8.49
N SER A 486 3.40 62.03 8.26
CA SER A 486 3.72 63.45 8.03
C SER A 486 3.91 64.16 9.37
N ASP A 487 5.08 64.78 9.53
CA ASP A 487 5.42 65.72 10.59
C ASP A 487 4.32 66.77 10.83
N THR A 488 3.58 66.64 11.93
CA THR A 488 2.97 67.80 12.60
C THR A 488 3.03 67.61 14.11
N LYS A 489 4.00 68.28 14.73
CA LYS A 489 3.84 68.80 16.08
C LYS A 489 2.72 69.84 16.02
N ASP A 490 1.59 69.56 16.68
CA ASP A 490 0.79 70.65 17.24
C ASP A 490 0.11 70.18 18.53
N ASP A 491 0.33 70.98 19.57
CA ASP A 491 -0.16 70.78 20.92
C ASP A 491 -1.57 71.36 20.97
N SER A 492 -2.61 70.51 20.93
CA SER A 492 -3.85 70.68 21.69
C SER A 492 -5.00 69.82 21.12
N THR A 493 -5.84 69.37 22.05
CA THR A 493 -7.20 68.80 21.91
C THR A 493 -7.37 67.27 21.79
N ILE A 494 -7.87 66.75 22.91
CA ILE A 494 -8.81 65.64 23.09
C ILE A 494 -8.30 64.23 22.82
N ASN A 495 -7.97 63.55 23.93
CA ASN A 495 -7.82 62.10 24.03
C ASN A 495 -9.13 61.38 23.62
N VAL A 496 -9.22 60.97 22.35
CA VAL A 496 -10.10 59.87 21.96
C VAL A 496 -9.27 58.59 21.95
N LYS A 497 -9.41 57.77 23.00
CA LYS A 497 -8.90 56.39 23.02
C LYS A 497 -9.67 55.53 22.02
N GLY A 498 -9.31 55.61 20.74
CA GLY A 498 -9.76 54.73 19.67
C GLY A 498 -8.59 53.97 19.08
N GLY A 499 -8.10 52.95 19.80
CA GLY A 499 -6.95 52.13 19.38
C GLY A 499 -7.25 51.36 18.09
N THR A 500 -6.82 51.91 16.95
CA THR A 500 -6.79 51.16 15.69
C THR A 500 -5.51 50.33 15.74
N LYS A 501 -5.61 49.05 16.11
CA LYS A 501 -4.47 48.14 16.12
C LYS A 501 -3.80 48.17 14.73
N LYS A 502 -2.52 48.58 14.67
CA LYS A 502 -1.64 48.39 13.51
C LYS A 502 -1.77 46.93 13.03
N GLN A 503 -2.17 46.75 11.78
CA GLN A 503 -2.26 45.43 11.18
C GLN A 503 -0.84 44.99 10.80
N ASN A 504 -0.26 44.08 11.57
CA ASN A 504 1.03 43.49 11.25
C ASN A 504 0.80 42.31 10.28
N LEU A 505 0.97 42.55 8.98
CA LEU A 505 0.97 41.46 8.00
C LEU A 505 2.26 40.67 8.05
N TYR A 506 2.16 39.37 7.80
CA TYR A 506 3.31 38.47 7.71
C TYR A 506 3.06 37.35 6.70
N ALA A 507 4.14 36.88 6.06
CA ALA A 507 4.10 35.74 5.16
C ALA A 507 4.04 34.43 5.99
N LEU A 508 3.07 33.56 5.70
CA LEU A 508 2.89 32.28 6.37
C LEU A 508 2.77 31.14 5.37
N LYS A 509 3.63 30.13 5.53
CA LYS A 509 3.55 28.87 4.77
C LYS A 509 2.40 27.99 5.28
N ILE A 510 1.41 27.76 4.43
CA ILE A 510 0.30 26.84 4.71
C ILE A 510 0.29 25.75 3.64
N THR A 511 0.15 24.50 4.08
CA THR A 511 0.02 23.34 3.17
C THR A 511 -1.36 22.75 3.37
N LEU A 512 -2.19 22.81 2.33
CA LEU A 512 -3.54 22.28 2.40
C LEU A 512 -3.53 20.81 1.94
N GLY A 513 -4.36 19.99 2.59
CA GLY A 513 -4.59 18.62 2.14
C GLY A 513 -5.56 18.60 0.95
N ARG A 514 -5.72 17.43 0.33
CA ARG A 514 -6.78 17.17 -0.63
C ARG A 514 -8.14 17.34 0.06
N GLY A 515 -8.83 18.44 -0.21
CA GLY A 515 -10.15 18.78 0.33
C GLY A 515 -10.99 19.52 -0.72
N GLU A 516 -12.31 19.39 -0.62
CA GLU A 516 -13.31 19.97 -1.53
C GLU A 516 -13.33 21.50 -1.49
N GLY A 517 -13.57 22.13 -2.65
CA GLY A 517 -14.37 23.37 -2.67
C GLY A 517 -13.88 24.63 -3.39
N THR A 518 -12.87 24.62 -4.27
CA THR A 518 -12.64 25.76 -5.20
C THR A 518 -12.00 25.32 -6.53
N SER A 519 -12.57 25.77 -7.65
CA SER A 519 -12.21 25.39 -9.03
C SER A 519 -11.28 26.41 -9.70
N ASP A 520 -10.15 26.72 -9.08
CA ASP A 520 -9.13 27.57 -9.72
C ASP A 520 -8.08 26.70 -10.40
N SER A 521 -7.83 26.93 -11.69
CA SER A 521 -6.69 26.35 -12.39
C SER A 521 -5.47 27.26 -12.28
N TYR A 522 -4.30 26.71 -11.97
CA TYR A 522 -3.06 27.48 -11.94
C TYR A 522 -1.95 26.81 -12.75
N GLN A 523 -1.00 27.62 -13.24
CA GLN A 523 0.13 27.17 -14.04
C GLN A 523 1.35 26.94 -13.14
N GLU A 524 1.89 25.73 -13.12
CA GLU A 524 3.16 25.42 -12.45
C GLU A 524 4.28 25.25 -13.46
N PRO A 525 5.49 25.79 -13.26
CA PRO A 525 6.62 25.44 -14.12
C PRO A 525 6.98 23.96 -13.96
N LYS A 526 7.29 23.29 -15.07
CA LYS A 526 7.78 21.91 -15.05
C LYS A 526 9.20 21.89 -14.49
N VAL A 527 9.37 21.29 -13.32
CA VAL A 527 10.67 21.18 -12.66
C VAL A 527 11.43 19.97 -13.20
N ARG A 528 12.69 20.19 -13.63
CA ARG A 528 13.60 19.13 -14.04
C ARG A 528 14.19 18.45 -12.80
N LYS A 529 14.05 17.12 -12.71
CA LYS A 529 14.66 16.34 -11.62
C LYS A 529 16.19 16.29 -11.81
N PRO A 530 16.98 16.03 -10.75
CA PRO A 530 18.41 15.78 -10.90
C PRO A 530 18.69 14.61 -11.84
N ALA A 531 19.68 14.77 -12.72
CA ALA A 531 20.03 13.76 -13.71
C ALA A 531 20.43 12.43 -13.05
N ARG A 532 19.78 11.33 -13.45
CA ARG A 532 20.16 9.96 -13.10
C ARG A 532 20.54 9.22 -14.37
N ILE A 533 21.67 8.51 -14.32
CA ILE A 533 22.17 7.70 -15.42
C ILE A 533 21.86 6.24 -15.11
N ALA A 534 20.89 5.67 -15.84
CA ALA A 534 20.57 4.25 -15.79
C ALA A 534 21.56 3.47 -16.67
N VAL A 535 22.11 2.35 -16.19
CA VAL A 535 23.04 1.53 -16.96
C VAL A 535 22.30 0.35 -17.58
N MET A 536 22.46 0.15 -18.88
CA MET A 536 21.95 -1.01 -19.63
C MET A 536 23.11 -1.75 -20.28
N ARG A 537 23.08 -3.10 -20.22
CA ARG A 537 24.07 -3.92 -20.92
C ARG A 537 23.85 -3.81 -22.43
N LYS A 538 24.94 -3.67 -23.17
CA LYS A 538 24.93 -3.74 -24.63
C LYS A 538 24.33 -5.05 -25.12
N ALA A 539 23.45 -4.95 -26.11
CA ALA A 539 22.86 -6.07 -26.82
C ALA A 539 23.24 -6.00 -28.30
N GLU A 540 23.08 -7.10 -29.00
CA GLU A 540 23.35 -7.20 -30.43
C GLU A 540 22.49 -6.18 -31.20
N GLY A 541 23.13 -5.35 -32.04
CA GLY A 541 22.46 -4.28 -32.79
C GLY A 541 22.27 -2.93 -32.07
N LEU A 542 22.62 -2.80 -30.78
CA LEU A 542 22.61 -1.50 -30.09
C LEU A 542 24.00 -0.86 -30.04
N GLU A 543 24.06 0.41 -30.45
CA GLU A 543 25.26 1.22 -30.29
C GLU A 543 25.52 1.60 -28.82
N GLU A 544 26.80 1.68 -28.47
CA GLU A 544 27.25 2.12 -27.15
C GLU A 544 27.14 3.64 -27.03
N GLY A 545 26.68 4.14 -25.88
CA GLY A 545 26.55 5.58 -25.64
C GLY A 545 25.48 5.96 -24.62
N TYR A 546 25.21 7.27 -24.53
CA TYR A 546 24.24 7.89 -23.65
C TYR A 546 23.01 8.35 -24.45
N TYR A 547 21.85 7.87 -24.02
CA TYR A 547 20.56 8.10 -24.67
C TYR A 547 19.65 8.88 -23.73
N LEU A 548 19.13 10.03 -24.16
CA LEU A 548 18.10 10.77 -23.43
C LEU A 548 16.74 10.15 -23.77
N GLN A 549 16.33 9.20 -22.96
CA GLN A 549 15.09 8.46 -23.11
C GLN A 549 13.91 9.24 -22.53
N THR A 550 12.80 9.32 -23.25
CA THR A 550 11.56 9.96 -22.78
C THR A 550 10.48 8.95 -22.41
N VAL A 551 10.02 8.16 -23.38
CA VAL A 551 8.87 7.26 -23.25
C VAL A 551 9.31 5.83 -23.58
N VAL A 552 8.70 4.86 -22.92
CA VAL A 552 8.87 3.43 -23.23
C VAL A 552 7.53 2.88 -23.69
N ASN A 553 7.52 2.22 -24.84
CA ASN A 553 6.32 1.65 -25.43
C ASN A 553 6.49 0.14 -25.64
N SER A 554 5.49 -0.64 -25.26
CA SER A 554 5.48 -2.09 -25.51
C SER A 554 4.96 -2.47 -26.90
N LYS A 555 4.29 -1.54 -27.60
CA LYS A 555 3.70 -1.76 -28.94
C LYS A 555 4.37 -0.86 -29.98
N LYS A 556 4.75 -1.44 -31.11
CA LYS A 556 5.45 -0.74 -32.22
C LYS A 556 4.67 0.44 -32.79
N PRO A 557 3.34 0.33 -33.07
CA PRO A 557 2.57 1.47 -33.58
C PRO A 557 2.60 2.70 -32.66
N LEU A 558 2.64 2.50 -31.34
CA LEU A 558 2.77 3.61 -30.38
C LEU A 558 4.17 4.22 -30.37
N ALA A 559 5.20 3.39 -30.50
CA ALA A 559 6.58 3.86 -30.59
C ALA A 559 6.77 4.71 -31.86
N ASP A 560 6.35 4.19 -33.00
CA ASP A 560 6.41 4.86 -34.30
C ASP A 560 5.64 6.19 -34.29
N ARG A 561 4.41 6.21 -33.75
CA ARG A 561 3.63 7.46 -33.61
C ARG A 561 4.33 8.49 -32.73
N ASN A 562 4.89 8.08 -31.60
CA ASN A 562 5.54 9.01 -30.67
C ASN A 562 6.84 9.58 -31.27
N VAL A 563 7.62 8.75 -31.97
CA VAL A 563 8.82 9.19 -32.72
C VAL A 563 8.42 10.19 -33.80
N ASP A 564 7.34 9.90 -34.52
CA ASP A 564 6.76 10.80 -35.50
C ASP A 564 6.35 12.14 -34.92
N GLU A 565 5.59 12.15 -33.83
CA GLU A 565 5.15 13.38 -33.19
C GLU A 565 6.33 14.26 -32.78
N LEU A 566 7.44 13.65 -32.34
CA LEU A 566 8.68 14.33 -31.99
C LEU A 566 9.45 14.81 -33.23
N ARG A 567 9.56 13.98 -34.28
CA ARG A 567 10.23 14.35 -35.54
C ARG A 567 9.50 15.47 -36.29
N ASN A 568 8.17 15.43 -36.33
CA ASN A 568 7.34 16.53 -36.87
C ASN A 568 7.47 17.82 -36.04
N ASP A 569 8.10 17.73 -34.87
CA ASP A 569 8.38 18.82 -33.97
C ASP A 569 9.85 19.29 -34.02
N ASP A 570 10.61 18.85 -35.04
CA ASP A 570 12.05 19.10 -35.22
C ASP A 570 12.92 18.54 -34.09
N ILE A 571 12.40 17.55 -33.35
CA ILE A 571 13.15 16.82 -32.34
C ILE A 571 13.66 15.53 -32.97
N ASN A 572 14.98 15.35 -33.00
CA ASN A 572 15.60 14.12 -33.49
C ASN A 572 15.30 12.97 -32.52
N ALA A 573 14.24 12.21 -32.83
CA ALA A 573 13.80 11.08 -32.03
C ALA A 573 13.99 9.76 -32.78
N ASP A 574 14.28 8.71 -32.03
CA ASP A 574 14.22 7.33 -32.49
C ASP A 574 13.97 6.39 -31.30
N TYR A 575 13.93 5.08 -31.51
CA TYR A 575 13.90 4.13 -30.40
C TYR A 575 14.90 2.99 -30.58
N PHE A 576 15.31 2.42 -29.45
CA PHE A 576 15.98 1.12 -29.42
C PHE A 576 15.08 0.10 -28.70
N VAL A 577 15.21 -1.17 -29.08
CA VAL A 577 14.49 -2.26 -28.43
C VAL A 577 15.33 -2.81 -27.29
N ASN A 578 14.75 -2.88 -26.09
CA ASN A 578 15.40 -3.52 -24.97
C ASN A 578 15.31 -5.05 -25.14
N PRO A 579 16.44 -5.76 -25.24
CA PRO A 579 16.45 -7.20 -25.54
C PRO A 579 15.81 -8.05 -24.44
N LYS A 580 15.75 -7.55 -23.20
CA LYS A 580 15.20 -8.29 -22.06
C LYS A 580 13.69 -8.19 -21.99
N THR A 581 13.13 -7.04 -22.39
CA THR A 581 11.70 -6.74 -22.22
C THR A 581 10.96 -6.69 -23.55
N GLY A 582 11.65 -6.58 -24.68
CA GLY A 582 11.07 -6.33 -26.00
C GLY A 582 10.47 -4.92 -26.16
N TYR A 583 10.63 -4.04 -25.17
CA TYR A 583 10.03 -2.72 -25.21
C TYR A 583 10.89 -1.73 -26.00
N MET A 584 10.23 -0.79 -26.67
CA MET A 584 10.84 0.26 -27.46
C MET A 584 11.05 1.49 -26.59
N HIS A 585 12.31 1.80 -26.34
CA HIS A 585 12.75 2.93 -25.55
C HIS A 585 13.02 4.12 -26.47
N ILE A 586 12.09 5.08 -26.49
CA ILE A 586 12.19 6.27 -27.33
C ILE A 586 13.20 7.22 -26.71
N TYR A 587 14.19 7.62 -27.51
CA TYR A 587 15.17 8.62 -27.17
C TYR A 587 15.06 9.84 -28.09
N ILE A 588 15.41 11.00 -27.54
CA ILE A 588 15.35 12.31 -28.23
C ILE A 588 16.72 12.95 -28.43
N PHE A 589 17.76 12.29 -27.95
CA PHE A 589 19.16 12.67 -28.13
C PHE A 589 20.06 11.48 -27.81
N LYS A 590 21.16 11.34 -28.55
CA LYS A 590 22.16 10.29 -28.37
C LYS A 590 23.56 10.91 -28.55
N THR A 591 24.48 10.58 -27.65
CA THR A 591 25.89 10.96 -27.74
C THR A 591 26.78 9.90 -27.11
N LYS A 592 28.07 9.88 -27.47
CA LYS A 592 29.08 9.06 -26.78
C LYS A 592 29.67 9.77 -25.55
N ASP A 593 29.52 11.10 -25.45
CA ASP A 593 30.04 11.88 -24.33
C ASP A 593 29.01 12.05 -23.20
N ARG A 594 29.40 11.60 -22.00
CA ARG A 594 28.61 11.75 -20.78
C ARG A 594 28.30 13.21 -20.46
N ASN A 595 29.26 14.11 -20.67
CA ASN A 595 29.12 15.52 -20.30
C ASN A 595 28.12 16.22 -21.23
N GLU A 596 28.17 15.91 -22.52
CA GLU A 596 27.20 16.37 -23.50
C GLU A 596 25.78 15.87 -23.17
N ALA A 597 25.62 14.60 -22.79
CA ALA A 597 24.33 14.05 -22.36
C ALA A 597 23.76 14.79 -21.13
N LEU A 598 24.61 15.08 -20.14
CA LEU A 598 24.22 15.85 -18.95
C LEU A 598 23.87 17.30 -19.30
N LYS A 599 24.61 17.93 -20.22
CA LYS A 599 24.33 19.28 -20.72
C LYS A 599 22.95 19.35 -21.36
N MET A 600 22.66 18.44 -22.30
CA MET A 600 21.36 18.38 -22.99
C MET A 600 20.22 18.01 -22.03
N TYR A 601 20.50 17.18 -21.03
CA TYR A 601 19.52 16.86 -19.98
C TYR A 601 19.15 18.09 -19.17
N ASN A 602 20.13 18.84 -18.69
CA ASN A 602 19.94 20.01 -17.84
C ASN A 602 19.35 21.20 -18.61
N SER A 603 19.63 21.31 -19.92
CA SER A 603 19.12 22.39 -20.77
C SER A 603 17.71 22.15 -21.32
N ASN A 604 17.00 21.08 -20.90
CA ASN A 604 15.70 20.69 -21.48
C ASN A 604 15.77 20.46 -23.00
N LEU A 605 16.84 19.80 -23.47
CA LEU A 605 17.15 19.68 -24.89
C LEU A 605 17.23 21.06 -25.56
N ASN A 606 18.00 21.97 -24.97
CA ASN A 606 18.12 23.39 -25.37
C ASN A 606 16.75 24.10 -25.43
N GLY A 607 15.87 23.77 -24.48
CA GLY A 607 14.54 24.35 -24.37
C GLY A 607 13.50 23.77 -25.33
N ALA A 608 13.82 22.70 -26.07
CA ALA A 608 12.88 22.02 -26.96
C ALA A 608 11.98 21.00 -26.25
N TYR A 609 12.36 20.49 -25.07
CA TYR A 609 11.64 19.39 -24.40
C TYR A 609 11.61 19.50 -22.86
N TYR A 610 10.44 19.81 -22.30
CA TYR A 610 10.21 20.05 -20.86
C TYR A 610 9.59 18.87 -20.11
N ASP A 611 9.14 17.83 -20.80
CA ASP A 611 8.62 16.62 -20.15
C ASP A 611 9.74 15.77 -19.53
N PRO A 612 9.41 14.83 -18.63
CA PRO A 612 10.41 14.01 -17.96
C PRO A 612 11.23 13.18 -18.97
N ILE A 613 12.56 13.18 -18.79
CA ILE A 613 13.48 12.29 -19.51
C ILE A 613 14.44 11.62 -18.52
N THR A 614 15.10 10.56 -18.98
CA THR A 614 16.10 9.79 -18.24
C THR A 614 17.32 9.58 -19.13
N ILE A 615 18.53 9.58 -18.55
CA ILE A 615 19.75 9.23 -19.30
C ILE A 615 19.96 7.73 -19.17
N VAL A 616 20.04 7.01 -20.28
CA VAL A 616 20.40 5.59 -20.34
C VAL A 616 21.79 5.46 -20.94
N HIS A 617 22.71 4.88 -20.19
CA HIS A 617 24.04 4.55 -20.63
C HIS A 617 24.08 3.07 -21.04
N ILE A 618 24.24 2.84 -22.34
CA ILE A 618 24.41 1.50 -22.92
C ILE A 618 25.91 1.22 -22.96
N LYS A 619 26.35 0.18 -22.24
CA LYS A 619 27.74 -0.28 -22.20
C LYS A 619 27.86 -1.80 -22.08
#